data_AF-W6JK08-F1
#
_entry.id   AF-W6JK08-F1
#
_cell.length_a   1.000
_cell.length_b   1.000
_cell.length_c   1.000
_cell.angle_alpha   90.00
_cell.angle_beta   90.00
_cell.angle_gamma   90.00
#
_symmetry.space_group_name_H-M   'P 1'
#
loop_
_entity.id
_entity.type
_entity.pdbx_description
1 polymer ?
#
loop_
_entity_poly.entity_id
_entity_poly.type
_entity_poly.pdbx_seq_one_letter_code
_entity_poly.pdbx_strand_id
1 'polypeptide(L)' 'SSSIFRSDLAVIGMWRDAIQVDTLVMQAWIQKNGVDFLVNTVINRCPTRALSLADGMMVIDNANCV' A
#
# COMPACT_ATOMS: atom_id res chain seq x y z
N SER A 1 -4.89 32.08 5.91
CA SER A 1 -4.14 31.74 4.68
C SER A 1 -5.13 31.13 3.71
N SER A 2 -5.30 31.76 2.54
CA SER A 2 -6.38 31.50 1.58
C SER A 2 -6.04 30.39 0.56
N SER A 3 -7.03 29.54 0.23
CA SER A 3 -7.18 28.70 -0.99
C SER A 3 -5.99 27.82 -1.44
N ILE A 4 -5.57 26.83 -0.64
CA ILE A 4 -4.22 26.23 -0.77
C ILE A 4 -4.18 24.84 -1.47
N PHE A 5 -5.30 24.24 -1.87
CA PHE A 5 -5.28 23.04 -2.73
C PHE A 5 -5.53 23.47 -4.19
N ARG A 6 -4.42 23.69 -4.92
CA ARG A 6 -4.23 24.77 -5.91
C ARG A 6 -4.63 24.44 -7.36
N SER A 7 -5.92 24.24 -7.62
CA SER A 7 -6.49 24.30 -8.98
C SER A 7 -8.00 24.39 -8.92
N ASP A 8 -8.63 25.14 -9.82
CA ASP A 8 -10.10 25.10 -9.99
C ASP A 8 -10.58 23.74 -10.53
N LEU A 9 -9.71 23.02 -11.24
CA LEU A 9 -9.88 21.62 -11.65
C LEU A 9 -8.54 20.87 -11.57
N ALA A 10 -8.46 19.85 -10.71
CA ALA A 10 -7.28 18.99 -10.58
C ALA A 10 -7.46 17.70 -11.41
N VAL A 11 -6.50 17.40 -12.28
CA VAL A 11 -6.40 16.09 -12.94
C VAL A 11 -5.27 15.31 -12.27
N ILE A 12 -5.64 14.28 -11.51
CA ILE A 12 -4.69 13.41 -10.80
C ILE A 12 -4.88 12.00 -11.35
N GLY A 13 -3.84 11.48 -11.99
CA GLY A 13 -3.85 10.12 -12.52
C GLY A 13 -3.87 9.09 -11.40
N MET A 14 -4.67 8.04 -11.60
CA MET A 14 -4.68 6.84 -10.76
C MET A 14 -4.80 5.62 -11.67
N TRP A 15 -4.54 4.46 -11.10
CA TRP A 15 -4.76 3.18 -11.77
C TRP A 15 -6.10 2.58 -11.34
N ARG A 16 -6.59 1.59 -12.11
CA ARG A 16 -7.83 0.85 -11.81
C ARG A 16 -7.57 -0.64 -11.55
N ASP A 17 -6.45 -1.14 -12.02
CA ASP A 17 -6.03 -2.53 -11.96
C ASP A 17 -5.37 -2.88 -10.62
N ALA A 18 -4.97 -4.15 -10.48
CA ALA A 18 -4.38 -4.67 -9.26
C ALA A 18 -2.95 -4.15 -9.07
N ILE A 19 -2.62 -3.81 -7.82
CA ILE A 19 -1.24 -3.48 -7.41
C ILE A 19 -0.37 -4.72 -7.63
N GLN A 20 0.72 -4.55 -8.36
CA GLN A 20 1.67 -5.62 -8.66
C GLN A 20 2.71 -5.74 -7.55
N VAL A 21 2.89 -6.95 -7.01
CA VAL A 21 3.83 -7.22 -5.92
C VAL A 21 4.82 -8.30 -6.34
N ASP A 22 6.11 -7.99 -6.30
CA ASP A 22 7.18 -8.98 -6.49
C ASP A 22 7.46 -9.72 -5.17
N THR A 23 7.12 -11.00 -5.16
CA THR A 23 7.27 -11.87 -3.99
C THR A 23 8.73 -12.08 -3.58
N LEU A 24 9.68 -12.11 -4.53
CA LEU A 24 11.09 -12.35 -4.23
C LEU A 24 11.71 -11.17 -3.49
N VAL A 25 11.45 -9.96 -3.99
CA VAL A 25 11.94 -8.72 -3.38
C VAL A 25 11.28 -8.51 -2.01
N MET A 26 9.98 -8.77 -1.90
CA MET A 26 9.26 -8.66 -0.64
C MET A 26 9.82 -9.60 0.43
N GLN A 27 10.10 -10.86 0.09
CA GLN A 27 10.69 -11.82 1.03
C GLN A 27 12.09 -11.39 1.47
N ALA A 28 12.95 -10.97 0.54
CA ALA A 28 14.27 -10.45 0.88
C ALA A 28 14.19 -9.22 1.80
N TRP A 29 13.21 -8.35 1.59
CA TRP A 29 12.98 -7.18 2.43
C TRP A 29 12.48 -7.57 3.84
N ILE A 30 11.57 -8.54 3.93
CA ILE A 30 11.08 -9.07 5.21
C ILE A 30 12.20 -9.74 5.99
N GLN A 31 13.07 -10.52 5.34
CA GLN A 31 14.22 -11.15 6.00
C GLN A 31 15.20 -10.10 6.58
N LYS A 32 15.34 -8.95 5.92
CA LYS A 32 16.22 -7.87 6.37
C LYS A 32 15.63 -7.03 7.51
N ASN A 33 14.34 -6.71 7.47
CA ASN A 33 13.71 -5.74 8.39
C ASN A 33 12.79 -6.38 9.45
N GLY A 34 12.38 -7.63 9.25
CA GLY A 34 11.44 -8.34 10.11
C GLY A 34 9.97 -8.11 9.74
N VAL A 35 9.13 -9.10 10.05
CA VAL A 35 7.68 -9.08 9.77
C VAL A 35 6.97 -8.01 10.59
N ASP A 36 7.34 -7.83 11.86
CA ASP A 36 6.72 -6.84 12.75
C ASP A 36 6.87 -5.41 12.23
N PHE A 37 8.00 -5.13 11.57
CA PHE A 37 8.23 -3.82 10.96
C PHE A 37 7.28 -3.59 9.78
N LEU A 38 7.09 -4.58 8.91
CA LEU A 38 6.10 -4.53 7.81
C LEU A 38 4.68 -4.27 8.36
N VAL A 39 4.31 -5.01 9.40
CA VAL A 39 2.99 -4.91 10.01
C VAL A 39 2.74 -3.51 10.56
N ASN A 40 3.69 -2.97 11.33
CA ASN A 40 3.52 -1.69 12.02
C ASN A 40 3.65 -0.46 11.11
N THR A 41 4.37 -0.57 10.00
CA THR A 41 4.65 0.58 9.11
C THR A 41 3.81 0.60 7.85
N VAL A 42 3.39 -0.56 7.34
CA VAL A 42 2.64 -0.66 6.09
C VAL A 42 1.22 -1.16 6.36
N ILE A 43 1.07 -2.37 6.91
CA ILE A 43 -0.25 -3.02 7.04
C ILE A 43 -1.17 -2.21 7.97
N ASN A 44 -0.69 -1.86 9.16
CA ASN A 44 -1.47 -1.09 10.15
C ASN A 44 -1.72 0.36 9.73
N ARG A 45 -1.01 0.85 8.70
CA ARG A 45 -1.19 2.21 8.16
C ARG A 45 -2.04 2.25 6.90
N CYS A 46 -2.43 1.10 6.36
CA CYS A 46 -3.37 1.04 5.27
C CYS A 46 -4.73 1.62 5.73
N PRO A 47 -5.25 2.67 5.09
CA PRO A 47 -6.45 3.37 5.56
C PRO A 47 -7.70 2.47 5.57
N THR A 48 -7.80 1.53 4.62
CA THR A 48 -8.91 0.59 4.49
C THR A 48 -8.61 -0.81 5.01
N ARG A 49 -7.38 -1.05 5.50
CA ARG A 49 -6.93 -2.40 5.92
C ARG A 49 -7.03 -3.45 4.82
N ALA A 50 -6.88 -3.04 3.56
CA ALA A 50 -6.89 -3.92 2.40
C ALA A 50 -5.59 -4.75 2.22
N LEU A 51 -4.57 -4.50 3.04
CA LEU A 51 -3.30 -5.22 3.02
C LEU A 51 -3.28 -6.30 4.10
N SER A 52 -2.80 -7.49 3.75
CA SER A 52 -2.59 -8.58 4.70
C SER A 52 -1.37 -9.42 4.33
N LEU A 53 -0.92 -10.25 5.28
CA LEU A 53 0.17 -11.20 5.07
C LEU A 53 -0.37 -12.61 5.26
N ALA A 54 -0.29 -13.44 4.22
CA ALA A 54 -0.66 -14.85 4.25
C ALA A 54 0.54 -15.69 3.81
N ASP A 55 0.97 -16.64 4.64
CA ASP A 55 2.11 -17.54 4.36
C ASP A 55 3.40 -16.83 3.92
N GLY A 56 3.65 -15.62 4.47
CA GLY A 56 4.81 -14.80 4.11
C GLY A 56 4.70 -14.06 2.76
N MET A 57 3.55 -14.15 2.09
CA MET A 57 3.22 -13.39 0.89
C MET A 57 2.25 -12.25 1.21
N MET A 58 2.48 -11.09 0.60
CA MET A 58 1.60 -9.94 0.72
C MET A 58 0.36 -10.16 -0.15
N VAL A 59 -0.82 -10.04 0.45
CA VAL A 59 -2.10 -10.13 -0.23
C VAL A 59 -2.78 -8.76 -0.16
N ILE A 60 -3.22 -8.27 -1.31
CA ILE A 60 -3.87 -6.97 -1.47
C ILE A 60 -5.29 -7.20 -1.96
N ASP A 61 -6.27 -6.73 -1.19
CA ASP A 61 -7.65 -6.67 -1.63
C ASP A 61 -7.89 -5.39 -2.44
N ASN A 62 -7.65 -5.47 -3.75
CA ASN A 62 -7.77 -4.33 -4.66
C ASN A 62 -9.18 -3.76 -4.76
N ALA A 63 -10.24 -4.53 -4.43
CA ALA A 63 -11.60 -4.01 -4.42
C ALA A 63 -11.83 -3.00 -3.28
N ASN A 64 -11.05 -3.12 -2.21
CA ASN A 64 -11.12 -2.28 -1.01
C ASN A 64 -9.92 -1.32 -0.87
N CYS A 65 -9.11 -1.14 -1.92
CA CYS A 65 -7.93 -0.26 -1.91
C CYS A 65 -8.29 1.17 -2.37
N VAL A 66 -7.98 2.17 -1.54
CA VAL A 66 -8.21 3.61 -1.81
C VAL A 66 -7.00 4.46 -1.41
#